data_AF-A0A957TGX2-F1
#
_entry.id   AF-A0A957TGX2-F1
#
_cell.length_a   1.000
_cell.length_b   1.000
_cell.length_c   1.000
_cell.angle_alpha   90.00
_cell.angle_beta   90.00
_cell.angle_gamma   90.00
#
_symmetry.space_group_name_H-M   'P 1'
#
loop_
_entity.id
_entity.type
_entity.pdbx_description
1 polymer ?
#
loop_
_entity_poly.entity_id
_entity_poly.type
_entity_poly.pdbx_seq_one_letter_code
_entity_poly.pdbx_strand_id
1 'polypeptide(L)'
;DYTPWTSGAVMLNRGQGEFTYNLIGGKVFGHNHYLRSWVYFQLVATNIKGEEIGRTRIYEKAIEMYPCPCLTPLKGCPATPIPTRTPQK
;
A
#
# COMPACT_ATOMS: atom_id res chain seq x y z
N ASP A 1 3.57 -12.00 -8.90
CA ASP A 1 2.48 -11.78 -7.93
C ASP A 1 1.78 -10.47 -8.21
N TYR A 2 0.45 -10.47 -8.13
CA TYR A 2 -0.39 -9.26 -8.21
C TYR A 2 -1.27 -9.26 -6.95
N THR A 3 -1.33 -8.12 -6.26
CA THR A 3 -2.26 -7.95 -5.15
C THR A 3 -3.66 -7.78 -5.73
N PRO A 4 -4.64 -8.66 -5.42
CA PRO A 4 -5.98 -8.55 -5.98
C PRO A 4 -6.61 -7.20 -5.66
N TRP A 5 -7.43 -6.69 -6.58
CA TRP A 5 -8.23 -5.49 -6.33
C TRP A 5 -9.10 -5.72 -5.10
N THR A 6 -8.89 -4.94 -4.05
CA THR A 6 -9.73 -4.98 -2.85
C THR A 6 -10.81 -3.90 -2.96
N SER A 7 -12.06 -4.27 -2.70
CA SER A 7 -13.23 -3.38 -2.76
C SER A 7 -13.42 -2.53 -1.49
N GLY A 8 -12.44 -2.52 -0.58
CA GLY A 8 -12.70 -2.27 0.84
C GLY A 8 -12.60 -0.83 1.34
N ALA A 9 -12.33 0.16 0.49
CA ALA A 9 -11.98 1.50 0.94
C ALA A 9 -13.12 2.50 0.73
N VAL A 10 -14.16 2.46 1.57
CA VAL A 10 -15.14 3.57 1.62
C VAL A 10 -14.40 4.80 2.13
N MET A 11 -14.33 5.84 1.31
CA MET A 11 -13.66 7.08 1.70
C MET A 11 -14.50 7.81 2.74
N LEU A 12 -13.83 8.35 3.77
CA LEU A 12 -14.48 9.17 4.77
C LEU A 12 -14.81 10.53 4.17
N ASN A 13 -16.10 10.87 4.12
CA ASN A 13 -16.57 12.19 3.75
C ASN A 13 -16.27 13.17 4.91
N ARG A 14 -15.36 14.12 4.68
CA ARG A 14 -15.01 15.17 5.65
C ARG A 14 -15.85 16.44 5.50
N GLY A 15 -16.84 16.43 4.61
CA GLY A 15 -17.61 17.59 4.20
C GLY A 15 -16.94 18.33 3.04
N GLN A 16 -17.64 19.30 2.45
CA GLN A 16 -17.11 20.18 1.39
C GLN A 16 -16.56 19.46 0.15
N GLY A 17 -17.00 18.22 -0.10
CA GLY A 17 -16.50 17.41 -1.22
C GLY A 17 -15.13 16.77 -0.98
N GLU A 18 -14.61 16.81 0.25
CA GLU A 18 -13.37 16.13 0.61
C GLU A 18 -13.62 14.69 1.05
N PHE A 19 -12.92 13.76 0.39
CA PHE A 19 -12.97 12.33 0.67
C PHE A 19 -11.57 11.83 0.98
N THR A 20 -11.40 11.16 2.12
CA THR A 20 -10.07 10.71 2.59
C THR A 20 -10.02 9.20 2.76
N TYR A 21 -8.90 8.61 2.34
CA TYR A 21 -8.56 7.22 2.61
C TYR A 21 -7.09 7.11 3.01
N ASN A 22 -6.83 6.47 4.15
CA ASN A 22 -5.48 6.25 4.65
C ASN A 22 -4.95 4.90 4.17
N LEU A 23 -4.03 4.93 3.21
CA LEU A 23 -3.32 3.75 2.77
C LEU A 23 -2.20 3.41 3.75
N ILE A 24 -2.28 2.24 4.40
CA ILE A 24 -1.28 1.76 5.35
C ILE A 24 -0.61 0.53 4.75
N GLY A 25 0.70 0.60 4.49
CA GLY A 25 1.44 -0.47 3.82
C GLY A 25 1.24 -1.85 4.48
N GLY A 26 1.35 -1.94 5.80
CA GLY A 26 1.14 -3.19 6.56
C GLY A 26 -0.26 -3.81 6.45
N LYS A 27 -1.25 -3.09 5.87
CA LYS A 27 -2.60 -3.60 5.58
C LYS A 27 -2.79 -3.96 4.10
N VAL A 28 -1.80 -3.71 3.25
CA VAL A 28 -1.81 -4.06 1.83
C VAL A 28 -1.27 -5.47 1.67
N PHE A 29 -2.12 -6.38 1.18
CA PHE A 29 -1.74 -7.76 0.95
C PHE A 29 -0.58 -7.85 -0.06
N GLY A 30 0.42 -8.69 0.22
CA GLY A 30 1.58 -8.89 -0.65
C GLY A 30 2.58 -7.73 -0.68
N HIS A 31 2.39 -6.65 0.10
CA HIS A 31 3.37 -5.54 0.12
C HIS A 31 4.76 -6.01 0.57
N ASN A 32 4.80 -7.00 1.47
CA ASN A 32 6.02 -7.50 2.11
C ASN A 32 6.89 -8.33 1.16
N HIS A 33 6.40 -8.68 -0.02
CA HIS A 33 7.17 -9.38 -1.04
C HIS A 33 8.14 -8.43 -1.78
N TYR A 34 7.98 -7.11 -1.63
CA TYR A 34 8.68 -6.12 -2.45
C TYR A 34 9.32 -5.01 -1.61
N LEU A 35 10.62 -4.77 -1.81
CA LEU A 35 11.37 -3.65 -1.21
C LEU A 35 10.97 -2.29 -1.81
N ARG A 36 10.49 -2.28 -3.05
CA ARG A 36 9.94 -1.11 -3.74
C ARG A 36 8.63 -1.55 -4.37
N SER A 37 7.57 -0.84 -4.07
CA SER A 37 6.25 -1.13 -4.63
C SER A 37 5.56 0.16 -5.05
N TRP A 38 4.51 0.02 -5.85
CA TRP A 38 3.70 1.13 -6.30
C TRP A 38 2.23 0.77 -6.15
N VAL A 39 1.42 1.80 -5.93
CA VAL A 39 -0.01 1.65 -5.73
C VAL A 39 -0.72 1.88 -7.05
N TYR A 40 -1.56 0.92 -7.43
CA TYR A 40 -2.60 1.12 -8.43
C TYR A 40 -3.89 1.43 -7.70
N PHE A 41 -4.57 2.51 -8.08
CA PHE A 41 -5.87 2.85 -7.51
C PHE A 41 -6.80 3.47 -8.55
N GLN A 42 -8.08 3.42 -8.24
CA GLN A 42 -9.14 4.01 -9.04
C GLN A 42 -10.21 4.53 -8.09
N LEU A 43 -10.80 5.67 -8.42
CA LEU A 43 -11.90 6.23 -7.66
C LEU A 43 -13.21 5.78 -8.31
N VAL A 44 -14.12 5.24 -7.50
CA VAL A 44 -15.45 4.80 -7.92
C VAL A 44 -16.47 5.61 -7.14
N ALA A 45 -17.34 6.32 -7.85
CA ALA A 45 -18.48 6.99 -7.28
C ALA A 45 -19.66 6.02 -7.25
N THR A 46 -20.34 5.93 -6.11
CA THR A 46 -21.54 5.12 -5.94
C THR A 46 -22.72 5.98 -5.50
N ASN A 47 -23.94 5.54 -5.80
CA ASN A 47 -25.15 6.16 -5.27
C ASN A 47 -25.47 5.61 -3.86
N ILE A 48 -26.56 6.10 -3.26
CA ILE A 48 -27.01 5.68 -1.92
C ILE A 48 -27.37 4.18 -1.81
N LYS A 49 -27.57 3.49 -2.95
CA LYS A 49 -27.84 2.05 -3.01
C LYS A 49 -26.57 1.22 -3.19
N GLY A 50 -25.40 1.86 -3.30
CA GLY A 50 -24.12 1.22 -3.58
C GLY A 50 -23.90 0.90 -5.06
N GLU A 51 -24.76 1.38 -5.96
CA GLU A 51 -24.60 1.18 -7.40
C GLU A 51 -23.55 2.16 -7.93
N GLU A 52 -22.65 1.67 -8.78
CA GLU A 52 -21.65 2.51 -9.44
C GLU A 52 -22.32 3.51 -10.39
N ILE A 53 -22.00 4.80 -10.22
CA ILE A 53 -22.47 5.90 -11.06
C ILE A 53 -21.35 6.51 -11.90
N GLY A 54 -20.10 6.16 -11.61
CA GLY A 54 -18.94 6.66 -12.34
C GLY A 54 -17.63 6.16 -11.76
N ARG A 55 -16.59 6.22 -12.59
CA ARG A 55 -15.28 5.68 -12.26
C ARG A 55 -14.21 6.46 -13.01
N THR A 56 -13.09 6.76 -12.34
CA THR A 56 -11.95 7.42 -12.98
C THR A 56 -11.17 6.45 -13.85
N ARG A 57 -10.17 6.92 -14.62
CA ARG A 57 -9.12 6.01 -15.11
C ARG A 57 -8.37 5.35 -13.93
N ILE A 58 -7.67 4.28 -14.21
CA ILE A 58 -6.71 3.70 -13.26
C ILE A 58 -5.52 4.65 -13.19
N TYR A 59 -5.14 5.02 -11.97
CA TYR A 59 -3.91 5.74 -11.69
C TYR A 59 -2.82 4.72 -11.41
N GLU A 60 -1.84 4.68 -12.30
CA GLU A 60 -0.69 3.81 -12.21
C GLU A 60 0.50 4.58 -11.65
N LYS A 61 1.23 3.99 -10.70
CA LYS A 61 2.51 4.53 -10.18
C LYS A 61 2.44 5.96 -9.65
N ALA A 62 1.25 6.43 -9.26
CA ALA A 62 1.07 7.76 -8.68
C ALA A 62 1.58 7.85 -7.24
N ILE A 63 1.68 6.70 -6.56
CA ILE A 63 2.22 6.59 -5.20
C ILE A 63 3.23 5.46 -5.19
N GLU A 64 4.47 5.81 -4.86
CA GLU A 64 5.52 4.85 -4.60
C GLU A 64 5.59 4.55 -3.09
N MET A 65 5.83 3.28 -2.78
CA MET A 65 5.96 2.79 -1.42
C MET A 65 7.37 2.27 -1.21
N TYR A 66 8.01 2.79 -0.16
CA TYR A 66 9.33 2.40 0.28
C TYR A 66 9.27 1.98 1.75
N PRO A 67 10.13 1.05 2.18
CA PRO A 67 10.31 0.78 3.60
C PRO A 67 10.65 2.09 4.30
N CYS A 68 9.98 2.34 5.43
CA CYS A 68 10.31 3.47 6.28
C CYS A 68 11.78 3.32 6.71
N PRO A 69 12.65 4.32 6.46
CA PRO A 69 14.00 4.27 6.99
C PRO A 69 13.92 4.20 8.52
N CYS A 70 14.73 3.33 9.14
CA CYS A 70 14.70 3.20 10.60
C CYS A 70 15.00 4.57 11.24
N LEU A 71 13.99 5.19 11.87
CA LEU A 71 14.13 6.48 12.56
C LEU A 71 14.88 6.38 13.90
N THR A 72 15.59 5.28 14.16
CA THR A 72 16.45 5.12 15.35
C THR A 72 17.92 5.15 14.93
N PRO A 73 18.62 6.29 15.12
CA PRO A 73 20.03 6.42 14.77
C PRO A 73 20.99 5.53 15.59
N LEU A 74 20.49 4.75 16.56
CA LEU A 74 21.32 4.11 17.58
C LEU A 74 21.23 2.58 17.66
N LYS A 75 20.39 1.91 16.86
CA LYS A 75 20.30 0.43 16.90
C LYS A 75 20.48 -0.27 15.56
N GLY A 76 20.58 0.47 14.45
CA GLY A 76 20.75 -0.08 13.11
C GLY A 76 19.51 -0.86 12.65
N CYS A 77 19.15 -0.74 11.37
CA CYS A 77 18.23 -1.72 10.80
C CYS A 77 18.97 -3.08 10.79
N PRO A 78 18.32 -4.21 11.13
CA PRO A 78 18.94 -5.50 10.91
C PRO A 78 19.21 -5.62 9.40
N ALA A 79 20.48 -5.67 9.03
CA ALA A 79 20.88 -6.00 7.68
C ALA A 79 20.24 -7.35 7.34
N THR A 80 19.71 -7.44 6.11
CA THR A 80 19.29 -8.68 5.46
C THR A 80 20.13 -9.87 5.95
N PRO A 81 19.53 -11.01 6.34
CA PRO A 81 20.30 -12.12 6.89
C PRO A 81 21.39 -12.52 5.89
N ILE A 82 22.64 -12.31 6.28
CA ILE A 82 23.80 -12.85 5.57
C ILE A 82 23.59 -14.37 5.56
N PRO A 83 23.65 -15.06 4.41
CA PRO A 83 23.56 -16.50 4.40
C PRO A 83 24.72 -17.04 5.23
N THR A 84 24.39 -17.63 6.38
CA THR A 84 25.35 -18.27 7.27
C THR A 84 26.06 -19.36 6.48
N ARG A 85 27.31 -19.12 6.06
CA ARG A 85 28.19 -20.22 5.66
C ARG A 85 28.48 -20.99 6.93
N THR A 86 27.80 -22.13 7.10
CA THR A 86 28.15 -23.14 8.09
C THR A 86 29.61 -23.55 7.86
N PRO A 87 30.48 -23.57 8.89
CA PRO A 87 31.79 -24.18 8.75
C PRO A 87 31.56 -25.67 8.50
N GLN A 88 32.03 -26.16 7.34
CA GLN A 88 32.16 -27.60 7.13
C GLN A 88 33.16 -28.12 8.16
N LYS A 89 32.72 -29.08 8.96
CA LYS A 89 33.55 -29.86 9.87
C LYS A 89 33.88 -31.20 9.21
#